data_AF-A0AAD6BK16-F1
#
_entry.id   AF-A0AAD6BK16-F1
#
_cell.length_a   1.000
_cell.length_b   1.000
_cell.length_c   1.000
_cell.angle_alpha   90.00
_cell.angle_beta   90.00
_cell.angle_gamma   90.00
#
_symmetry.space_group_name_H-M   'P 1'
#
loop_
_entity.id
_entity.type
_entity.pdbx_description
1 polymer ?
#
loop_
_entity_poly.entity_id
_entity_poly.type
_entity_poly.pdbx_seq_one_letter_code
_entity_poly.pdbx_strand_id
1 'polypeptide(L)'
;MKLASTLPEGRCAYPTVTLKSLKKKGRGCIDIRVEANHNICAVKWYTRACDRSVSSFAGPDPVQRIQRWDKGNKTYVEVERSYIVGTYNKYMAGVDLLDSFTAKYKFPMKS
;
A
#
# COMPACT_ATOMS: atom_id res chain seq x y z
N MET A 1 3.29 8.80 16.65
CA MET A 1 2.74 8.86 15.28
C MET A 1 3.06 7.55 14.57
N LYS A 2 2.06 6.73 14.22
CA LYS A 2 2.27 5.54 13.38
C LYS A 2 2.11 6.00 11.93
N LEU A 3 3.23 6.18 11.22
CA LEU A 3 3.21 6.60 9.82
C LEU A 3 3.15 5.34 8.97
N ALA A 4 2.03 5.13 8.28
CA ALA A 4 1.96 4.28 7.10
C ALA A 4 1.34 5.16 6.02
N SER A 5 2.09 5.48 4.96
CA SER A 5 1.61 6.38 3.91
C SER A 5 2.04 5.91 2.53
N THR A 6 1.26 6.30 1.53
CA THR A 6 1.60 6.08 0.12
C THR A 6 2.47 7.24 -0.35
N LEU A 7 3.67 6.94 -0.87
CA LEU A 7 4.58 7.95 -1.38
C LEU A 7 4.58 8.00 -2.92
N PRO A 8 4.39 9.18 -3.54
CA PRO A 8 4.52 9.33 -4.99
C PRO A 8 5.98 9.14 -5.45
N GLU A 9 6.16 8.83 -6.74
CA GLU A 9 7.49 8.65 -7.33
C GLU A 9 8.35 9.91 -7.11
N GLY A 10 9.59 9.75 -6.64
CA GLY A 10 10.53 10.85 -6.38
C GLY A 10 10.51 11.44 -4.96
N ARG A 11 9.52 11.12 -4.12
CA ARG A 11 9.44 11.58 -2.71
C ARG A 11 9.88 10.53 -1.67
N CYS A 12 10.42 9.39 -2.10
CA CYS A 12 10.91 8.35 -1.20
C CYS A 12 12.42 8.52 -1.00
N ALA A 13 12.83 8.90 0.21
CA ALA A 13 14.25 9.00 0.60
C ALA A 13 14.97 7.63 0.57
N TYR A 14 14.22 6.53 0.60
CA TYR A 14 14.73 5.17 0.53
C TYR A 14 14.71 4.65 -0.92
N PRO A 15 15.88 4.35 -1.53
CA PRO A 15 15.92 3.82 -2.89
C PRO A 15 15.30 2.43 -2.91
N THR A 16 14.20 2.25 -3.62
CA THR A 16 13.61 0.93 -3.93
C THR A 16 13.91 0.58 -5.39
N VAL A 17 13.85 -0.69 -5.78
CA VAL A 17 14.13 -1.08 -7.16
C VAL A 17 13.23 -0.33 -8.14
N THR A 18 13.77 -0.01 -9.32
CA THR A 18 13.08 0.79 -10.32
C THR A 18 11.79 0.12 -10.78
N LEU A 19 10.79 0.92 -11.19
CA LEU A 19 9.53 0.38 -11.71
C LEU A 19 9.77 -0.55 -12.92
N LYS A 20 10.74 -0.23 -13.78
CA LYS A 20 11.11 -1.03 -14.95
C LYS A 20 11.56 -2.44 -14.58
N SER A 21 12.35 -2.61 -13.51
CA SER A 21 12.82 -3.92 -13.08
C SER A 21 11.71 -4.72 -12.38
N LEU A 22 10.84 -4.08 -11.60
CA LEU A 22 9.67 -4.72 -11.01
C LEU A 22 8.70 -5.24 -12.07
N LYS A 23 8.45 -4.46 -13.13
CA LYS A 23 7.61 -4.88 -14.25
C LYS A 23 8.10 -6.18 -14.92
N LYS A 24 9.42 -6.37 -15.01
CA LYS A 24 10.03 -7.59 -15.58
C LYS A 24 9.86 -8.81 -14.68
N LYS A 25 9.86 -8.64 -13.36
CA LYS A 25 9.70 -9.75 -12.42
C LYS A 25 8.27 -10.32 -12.40
N GLY A 26 7.29 -9.52 -12.81
CA GLY A 26 5.91 -9.94 -12.95
C GLY A 26 4.98 -9.40 -11.87
N ARG A 27 3.69 -9.75 -11.98
CA ARG A 27 2.64 -9.26 -11.08
C ARG A 27 2.76 -9.91 -9.70
N GLY A 28 2.61 -9.11 -8.66
CA GLY A 28 2.74 -9.55 -7.27
C GLY A 28 4.14 -9.45 -6.69
N CYS A 29 5.11 -8.96 -7.47
CA CYS A 29 6.45 -8.76 -6.94
C CYS A 29 6.48 -7.68 -5.87
N ILE A 30 7.20 -7.99 -4.79
CA ILE A 30 7.42 -7.12 -3.65
C ILE A 30 8.91 -6.82 -3.58
N ASP A 31 9.25 -5.55 -3.39
CA ASP A 31 10.58 -5.10 -3.02
C ASP A 31 10.50 -4.46 -1.64
N ILE A 32 11.37 -4.90 -0.74
CA ILE A 32 11.35 -4.49 0.66
C ILE A 32 12.72 -3.93 1.00
N ARG A 33 12.74 -2.78 1.65
CA ARG A 33 13.95 -2.18 2.19
C ARG A 33 13.71 -1.75 3.62
N VAL A 34 14.48 -2.33 4.54
CA VAL A 34 14.42 -1.99 5.96
C VAL A 34 15.65 -1.16 6.31
N GLU A 35 15.43 0.00 6.91
CA GLU A 35 16.48 0.82 7.51
C GLU A 35 16.58 0.51 9.00
N ALA A 36 17.76 0.04 9.44
CA ALA A 36 18.01 -0.36 10.82
C ALA A 36 18.04 0.82 11.81
N ASN A 37 18.46 2.01 11.36
CA ASN A 37 18.67 3.16 12.24
C ASN A 37 17.36 3.73 12.83
N HIS A 38 16.30 3.75 12.01
CA HIS A 38 15.00 4.33 12.39
C HIS A 38 13.87 3.29 12.43
N ASN A 39 14.20 2.01 12.22
CA ASN A 39 13.23 0.91 12.09
C ASN A 39 12.13 1.21 11.06
N ILE A 40 12.53 1.82 9.94
CA ILE A 40 11.61 2.18 8.85
C ILE A 40 11.68 1.09 7.79
N CYS A 41 10.52 0.55 7.43
CA CYS A 41 10.34 -0.40 6.34
C CYS A 41 9.66 0.29 5.16
N ALA A 42 10.37 0.39 4.03
CA ALA A 42 9.81 0.79 2.75
C ALA A 42 9.47 -0.45 1.93
N VAL A 43 8.23 -0.53 1.45
CA VAL A 43 7.74 -1.60 0.60
C VAL A 43 7.25 -1.02 -0.71
N LYS A 44 7.65 -1.65 -1.80
CA LYS A 44 7.17 -1.38 -3.14
C LYS A 44 6.54 -2.64 -3.70
N TRP A 45 5.26 -2.55 -4.05
CA TRP A 45 4.45 -3.69 -4.49
C TRP A 45 3.90 -3.44 -5.88
N TYR A 46 4.17 -4.36 -6.81
CA TYR A 46 3.74 -4.23 -8.20
C TYR A 46 2.54 -5.13 -8.49
N THR A 47 1.40 -4.51 -8.82
CA THR A 47 0.19 -5.22 -9.29
C THR A 47 -0.24 -4.70 -10.65
N ARG A 48 -1.42 -4.06 -10.74
CA ARG A 48 -1.84 -3.28 -11.93
C ARG A 48 -1.10 -1.95 -11.99
N ALA A 49 -0.94 -1.32 -10.82
CA ALA A 49 -0.11 -0.16 -10.59
C ALA A 49 0.98 -0.54 -9.59
N CYS A 50 1.98 0.33 -9.46
CA CYS A 50 3.01 0.17 -8.45
C CYS A 50 2.62 0.98 -7.23
N ASP A 51 2.31 0.28 -6.15
CA ASP A 51 2.01 0.89 -4.87
C ASP A 51 3.31 0.97 -4.05
N ARG A 52 3.59 2.12 -3.46
CA ARG A 52 4.70 2.28 -2.50
C ARG A 52 4.12 2.64 -1.15
N SER A 53 4.49 1.89 -0.13
CA SER A 53 4.10 2.11 1.26
C SER A 53 5.34 2.14 2.15
N VAL A 54 5.42 3.10 3.05
CA VAL A 54 6.50 3.17 4.06
C VAL A 54 5.88 3.11 5.43
N SER A 55 6.42 2.28 6.32
CA SER A 55 5.97 2.19 7.72
C SER A 55 7.12 2.07 8.70
N SER A 56 7.00 2.71 9.86
CA SER A 56 7.90 2.53 11.01
C SER A 56 7.38 1.55 12.06
N PHE A 57 6.21 0.95 11.84
CA PHE A 57 5.52 0.10 12.84
C PHE A 57 5.20 -1.30 12.32
N ALA A 58 4.88 -1.43 11.03
CA ALA A 58 4.61 -2.72 10.42
C ALA A 58 5.84 -3.20 9.65
N GLY A 59 6.18 -4.48 9.83
CA GLY A 59 7.23 -5.18 9.08
C GLY A 59 6.69 -5.91 7.84
N PRO A 60 7.58 -6.37 6.95
CA PRO A 60 7.18 -7.05 5.72
C PRO A 60 6.49 -8.39 5.97
N ASP A 61 6.91 -9.10 7.03
CA ASP A 61 6.41 -10.41 7.41
C ASP A 61 5.20 -10.34 8.36
N PRO A 62 4.24 -11.27 8.24
CA PRO A 62 4.17 -12.35 7.26
C PRO A 62 3.70 -11.90 5.87
N VAL A 63 4.23 -12.51 4.82
CA VAL A 63 3.69 -12.36 3.46
C VAL A 63 2.38 -13.14 3.36
N GLN A 64 1.30 -12.44 3.00
CA GLN A 64 -0.04 -12.99 2.85
C GLN A 64 -0.38 -13.13 1.37
N ARG A 65 -1.11 -14.20 1.01
CA ARG A 65 -1.66 -14.37 -0.33
C ARG A 65 -3.08 -13.85 -0.37
N ILE A 66 -3.37 -13.00 -1.36
CA ILE A 66 -4.70 -12.44 -1.55
C ILE A 66 -5.15 -12.62 -3.00
N GLN A 67 -6.44 -12.85 -3.20
CA GLN A 67 -7.01 -12.85 -4.54
C GLN A 67 -7.28 -11.41 -4.98
N ARG A 68 -6.75 -11.02 -6.15
CA ARG A 68 -7.11 -9.76 -6.80
C ARG A 68 -7.70 -10.03 -8.17
N TRP A 69 -8.75 -9.29 -8.49
CA TRP A 69 -9.32 -9.28 -9.83
C TRP A 69 -8.30 -8.74 -10.83
N ASP A 70 -8.06 -9.51 -11.89
CA ASP A 70 -7.32 -9.07 -13.05
C ASP A 70 -8.30 -8.62 -14.15
N LYS A 71 -8.30 -7.32 -14.47
CA LYS A 71 -9.15 -6.79 -15.54
C LYS A 71 -8.72 -7.30 -16.93
N GLY A 72 -7.44 -7.63 -17.13
CA GLY A 72 -6.95 -8.10 -18.42
C GLY A 72 -7.46 -9.50 -18.76
N ASN A 73 -7.27 -10.43 -17.82
CA ASN A 73 -7.66 -11.82 -17.98
C ASN A 73 -9.11 -12.11 -17.52
N LYS A 74 -9.79 -11.15 -16.89
CA LYS A 74 -11.13 -11.30 -16.28
C LYS A 74 -11.20 -12.49 -15.32
N THR A 75 -10.12 -12.72 -14.58
CA THR A 75 -9.99 -13.80 -13.61
C THR A 75 -9.44 -13.28 -12.29
N TYR A 76 -9.69 -14.01 -11.22
CA TYR A 76 -9.01 -13.78 -9.94
C TYR A 76 -7.63 -14.41 -9.99
N VAL A 77 -6.60 -13.61 -9.70
CA VAL A 77 -5.21 -14.06 -9.62
C VAL A 77 -4.79 -13.98 -8.17
N GLU A 78 -4.11 -15.02 -7.70
CA GLU A 78 -3.48 -15.02 -6.38
C GLU A 78 -2.20 -14.19 -6.42
N VAL A 79 -2.11 -13.21 -5.53
CA VAL A 79 -1.02 -12.24 -5.49
C VAL A 79 -0.47 -12.18 -4.07
N GLU A 80 0.84 -12.27 -3.95
CA GLU A 80 1.53 -12.07 -2.68
C GLU A 80 1.49 -10.61 -2.26
N ARG A 81 1.20 -10.36 -0.99
CA ARG A 81 1.08 -9.04 -0.37
C ARG A 81 1.76 -9.07 1.00
N SER A 82 2.60 -8.08 1.28
CA SER A 82 3.23 -7.96 2.60
C SER A 82 2.24 -7.49 3.67
N TYR A 83 2.55 -7.82 4.93
CA TYR A 83 1.72 -7.46 6.07
C TYR A 83 1.48 -5.95 6.18
N ILE A 84 2.51 -5.11 5.94
CA ILE A 84 2.40 -3.64 5.92
C ILE A 84 1.26 -3.15 5.04
N VAL A 85 1.19 -3.64 3.80
CA VAL A 85 0.15 -3.22 2.86
C VAL A 85 -1.20 -3.66 3.42
N GLY A 86 -1.27 -4.87 3.97
CA GLY A 86 -2.37 -5.44 4.77
C GLY A 86 -2.95 -4.45 5.77
N THR A 87 -2.10 -4.12 6.73
CA THR A 87 -2.34 -3.25 7.86
C THR A 87 -2.75 -1.85 7.43
N TYR A 88 -2.05 -1.27 6.45
CA TYR A 88 -2.36 0.06 5.92
C TYR A 88 -3.80 0.13 5.40
N ASN A 89 -4.22 -0.77 4.50
CA ASN A 89 -5.57 -0.71 3.95
C ASN A 89 -6.65 -0.94 5.01
N LYS A 90 -6.37 -1.77 6.03
CA LYS A 90 -7.33 -2.00 7.13
C LYS A 90 -7.58 -0.73 7.95
N TYR A 91 -6.52 0.02 8.28
CA TYR A 91 -6.66 1.23 9.10
C TYR A 91 -7.06 2.46 8.28
N MET A 92 -6.69 2.55 7.01
CA MET A 92 -7.12 3.64 6.13
C MET A 92 -8.61 3.58 5.78
N ALA A 93 -9.18 2.37 5.64
CA ALA A 93 -10.60 2.20 5.32
C ALA A 93 -11.55 2.83 6.35
N GLY A 94 -11.11 3.03 7.61
CA GLY A 94 -11.90 3.71 8.63
C GLY A 94 -12.08 5.21 8.36
N VAL A 95 -11.10 5.85 7.72
CA VAL A 95 -11.17 7.27 7.36
C VAL A 95 -12.22 7.49 6.27
N ASP A 96 -12.22 6.64 5.24
CA ASP A 96 -13.21 6.70 4.15
C ASP A 96 -14.65 6.47 4.66
N LEU A 97 -14.81 5.59 5.65
CA LEU A 97 -16.11 5.34 6.27
C LEU A 97 -16.60 6.57 7.06
N LEU A 98 -15.71 7.21 7.83
CA LEU A 98 -16.05 8.43 8.56
C LEU A 98 -16.40 9.58 7.61
N ASP A 99 -15.64 9.73 6.51
CA ASP A 99 -15.92 10.72 5.47
C ASP A 99 -17.28 10.45 4.82
N SER A 100 -17.61 9.19 4.55
CA SER A 100 -18.93 8.79 4.04
C SER A 100 -20.08 9.19 4.97
N PHE A 101 -19.94 8.96 6.28
CA PHE A 101 -20.95 9.40 7.25
C PHE A 101 -21.04 10.92 7.34
N THR A 102 -19.90 11.61 7.36
CA THR A 102 -19.86 13.08 7.39
C THR A 102 -20.51 13.67 6.14
N ALA A 103 -20.30 13.06 4.97
CA ALA A 103 -20.91 13.47 3.72
C ALA A 103 -22.43 13.21 3.69
N LYS A 104 -22.89 12.11 4.31
CA LYS A 104 -24.30 11.72 4.37
C LYS A 104 -25.10 12.55 5.38
N TYR A 105 -24.49 12.90 6.52
CA TYR A 105 -25.13 13.62 7.62
C TYR A 105 -24.58 15.05 7.72
N LYS A 106 -24.58 15.79 6.60
CA LYS A 106 -24.23 17.21 6.61
C LYS A 106 -25.34 18.02 7.29
N PHE A 107 -25.01 18.71 8.37
CA PHE A 107 -25.86 19.78 8.87
C PHE A 107 -25.75 20.97 7.92
N PRO A 108 -26.86 21.47 7.34
CA PRO A 108 -26.82 22.68 6.54
C PRO A 108 -26.59 23.89 7.45
N MET A 109 -25.33 24.15 7.77
CA MET A 109 -24.93 25.43 8.35
C MET A 109 -24.92 26.45 7.22
N LYS A 110 -25.88 27.38 7.24
CA LYS A 110 -25.83 28.57 6.41
C LYS A 110 -24.80 29.52 7.03
N SER A 111 -23.79 29.89 6.26
CA SER A 111 -22.86 30.98 6.62
C SER A 111 -23.53 32.33 6.40
#